data_AF-A0A923UG95-F1
#
_entry.id   AF-A0A923UG95-F1
#
_cell.length_a   1.000
_cell.length_b   1.000
_cell.length_c   1.000
_cell.angle_alpha   90.00
_cell.angle_beta   90.00
_cell.angle_gamma   90.00
#
_symmetry.space_group_name_H-M   'P 1'
#
loop_
_entity.id
_entity.type
_entity.pdbx_description
1 polymer ?
#
loop_
_entity_poly.entity_id
_entity_poly.type
_entity_poly.pdbx_seq_one_letter_code
_entity_poly.pdbx_strand_id
1 'polypeptide(L)'
;MPSPDLQKNKSNKTNISLGQKFNLGKLLITQKYTQAPYRFSAASLIKQLEELGIGRPSTYASTISTLQDRGYVEAGNTMKPTTLGTKVDKILVDNFRRVTDSQMTADMESSLDKISEGQSSYTDVLDAFWWDFKKDIESKSEGITGNRDMYRSTPTDLPCPTCNSQMELKIGRFGEYFQCLETREHQFAKNFREYNLMLAEAQVLYTNQLEGKICTECDKQMIIRVSKASLKPYIACSEYRVGNKHTITNIILPGQEGKETKPKGAGKFSRFTKKTGAKAGTKATSKTVRKAKTK
;
A
#
# COMPACT_ATOMS: atom_id res chain seq x y z
N MET A 1 22.71 13.58 18.11
CA MET A 1 23.11 13.12 19.45
C MET A 1 21.87 13.04 20.32
N PRO A 2 21.50 11.88 20.88
CA PRO A 2 20.35 11.79 21.75
C PRO A 2 20.76 12.22 23.18
N SER A 3 19.98 13.11 23.77
CA SER A 3 20.13 13.52 25.17
C SER A 3 19.97 12.31 26.10
N PRO A 4 20.86 12.12 27.09
CA PRO A 4 20.77 11.04 28.05
C PRO A 4 19.90 11.41 29.27
N ASP A 5 19.35 10.36 29.89
CA ASP A 5 18.83 10.30 31.26
C ASP A 5 17.52 11.02 31.63
N LEU A 6 16.42 10.29 31.44
CA LEU A 6 15.30 10.29 32.39
C LEU A 6 15.25 8.92 33.06
N GLN A 7 16.17 8.68 33.99
CA GLN A 7 16.11 7.53 34.88
C GLN A 7 14.88 7.68 35.80
N LYS A 8 13.94 6.74 35.67
CA LYS A 8 12.79 6.60 36.59
C LYS A 8 13.31 6.17 37.96
N ASN A 9 13.61 7.13 38.82
CA ASN A 9 13.87 6.88 40.23
C ASN A 9 12.56 6.44 40.92
N LYS A 10 12.44 5.13 41.16
CA LYS A 10 11.40 4.54 42.00
C LYS A 10 11.55 5.09 43.43
N SER A 11 10.59 5.92 43.81
CA SER A 11 10.12 6.16 45.19
C SER A 11 11.18 6.38 46.28
N ASN A 12 11.77 7.58 46.31
CA ASN A 12 12.23 8.15 47.58
C ASN A 12 11.02 8.77 48.28
N LYS A 13 10.40 8.04 49.22
CA LYS A 13 9.35 8.60 50.07
C LYS A 13 10.00 9.57 51.06
N THR A 14 9.90 10.86 50.78
CA THR A 14 10.18 11.90 51.78
C THR A 14 9.06 11.89 52.83
N ASN A 15 9.40 12.03 54.12
CA ASN A 15 8.42 12.23 55.18
C ASN A 15 7.84 13.64 55.05
N ILE A 16 6.59 13.73 54.60
CA ILE A 16 5.85 14.99 54.40
C ILE A 16 4.77 15.06 55.47
N SER A 17 4.64 16.21 56.13
CA SER A 17 3.59 16.47 57.13
C SER A 17 2.47 17.35 56.57
N LEU A 18 1.24 17.14 57.06
CA LEU A 18 0.09 17.99 56.72
C LEU A 18 0.37 19.43 57.15
N GLY A 19 0.33 20.37 56.21
CA GLY A 19 0.63 21.78 56.43
C GLY A 19 2.10 22.20 56.19
N GLN A 20 2.97 21.28 55.80
CA GLN A 20 4.35 21.59 55.45
C GLN A 20 4.41 22.53 54.22
N LYS A 21 5.05 23.69 54.38
CA LYS A 21 5.25 24.66 53.29
C LYS A 21 6.43 24.24 52.42
N PHE A 22 6.24 24.26 51.11
CA PHE A 22 7.28 23.96 50.12
C PHE A 22 7.54 25.16 49.23
N ASN A 23 8.82 25.42 48.95
CA ASN A 23 9.20 26.42 47.96
C ASN A 23 9.10 25.80 46.57
N LEU A 24 8.44 26.51 45.65
CA LEU A 24 8.32 26.09 44.25
C LEU A 24 9.72 26.12 43.61
N GLY A 25 10.27 24.95 43.29
CA GLY A 25 11.60 24.84 42.69
C GLY A 25 11.62 25.27 41.21
N LYS A 26 10.95 24.51 40.35
CA LYS A 26 10.88 24.78 38.91
C LYS A 26 9.48 24.48 38.39
N LEU A 27 8.87 25.44 37.71
CA LEU A 27 7.60 25.24 37.00
C LEU A 27 7.90 24.86 35.55
N LEU A 28 7.51 23.65 35.14
CA LEU A 28 7.64 23.16 33.78
C LEU A 28 6.26 23.10 33.12
N ILE A 29 5.95 24.07 32.27
CA ILE A 29 4.74 24.06 31.46
C ILE A 29 5.06 23.30 30.18
N THR A 30 4.39 22.17 29.96
CA THR A 30 4.56 21.35 28.75
C THR A 30 3.25 21.22 28.00
N GLN A 31 3.24 21.62 26.74
CA GLN A 31 2.11 21.37 25.84
C GLN A 31 2.17 19.92 25.36
N LYS A 32 1.04 19.22 25.42
CA LYS A 32 0.90 17.85 24.92
C LYS A 32 -0.29 17.77 23.97
N TYR A 33 -0.18 16.86 23.00
CA TYR A 33 -1.24 16.54 22.07
C TYR A 33 -1.72 15.11 22.32
N THR A 34 -2.99 14.84 22.07
CA THR A 34 -3.53 13.48 22.04
C THR A 34 -2.90 12.72 20.88
N GLN A 35 -2.43 11.51 21.16
CA GLN A 35 -1.95 10.61 20.12
C GLN A 35 -3.05 9.66 19.72
N ALA A 36 -3.09 9.30 18.44
CA ALA A 36 -3.95 8.22 17.98
C ALA A 36 -3.58 6.89 18.66
N PRO A 37 -4.50 5.92 18.73
CA PRO A 37 -4.21 4.60 19.26
C PRO A 37 -3.00 3.96 18.55
N TYR A 38 -2.17 3.27 19.32
CA TYR A 38 -1.03 2.54 18.76
C TYR A 38 -1.53 1.39 17.87
N ARG A 39 -0.85 1.18 16.74
CA ARG A 39 -1.08 0.00 15.92
C ARG A 39 -0.55 -1.24 16.63
N PHE A 40 -1.15 -2.39 16.31
CA PHE A 40 -0.68 -3.66 16.82
C PHE A 40 0.69 -4.04 16.25
N SER A 41 1.62 -4.43 17.12
CA SER A 41 2.70 -5.36 16.79
C SER A 41 2.18 -6.80 16.81
N ALA A 42 2.97 -7.76 16.29
CA ALA A 42 2.64 -9.18 16.39
C ALA A 42 2.35 -9.59 17.85
N ALA A 43 3.20 -9.21 18.80
CA ALA A 43 3.03 -9.55 20.21
C ALA A 43 1.76 -8.94 20.82
N SER A 44 1.45 -7.66 20.53
CA SER A 44 0.23 -7.04 21.03
C SER A 44 -1.04 -7.61 20.39
N LEU A 45 -0.98 -8.06 19.13
CA LEU A 45 -2.11 -8.74 18.50
C LEU A 45 -2.33 -10.11 19.13
N ILE A 46 -1.27 -10.88 19.39
CA ILE A 46 -1.39 -12.17 20.10
C ILE A 46 -2.06 -11.96 21.45
N LYS A 47 -1.63 -10.96 22.22
CA LYS A 47 -2.25 -10.62 23.50
C LYS A 47 -3.73 -10.30 23.35
N GLN A 48 -4.10 -9.54 22.31
CA GLN A 48 -5.50 -9.21 22.04
C GLN A 48 -6.34 -10.44 21.64
N LEU A 49 -5.78 -11.34 20.83
CA LEU A 49 -6.43 -12.59 20.43
C LEU A 49 -6.65 -13.50 21.63
N GLU A 50 -5.65 -13.61 22.51
CA GLU A 50 -5.73 -14.36 23.77
C GLU A 50 -6.81 -13.80 24.70
N GLU A 51 -6.85 -12.47 24.89
CA GLU A 51 -7.89 -11.79 25.68
C GLU A 51 -9.31 -12.02 25.13
N LEU A 52 -9.44 -12.18 23.81
CA LEU A 52 -10.72 -12.47 23.14
C LEU A 52 -11.02 -13.97 23.04
N GLY A 53 -10.13 -14.85 23.50
CA GLY A 53 -10.29 -16.31 23.39
C GLY A 53 -10.15 -16.88 21.98
N ILE A 54 -9.60 -16.09 21.04
CA ILE A 54 -9.43 -16.46 19.63
C ILE A 54 -8.06 -17.09 19.42
N GLY A 55 -8.02 -18.33 18.94
CA GLY A 55 -6.79 -19.07 18.68
C GLY A 55 -6.13 -19.64 19.93
N ARG A 56 -5.00 -20.32 19.75
CA ARG A 56 -4.25 -21.07 20.77
C ARG A 56 -2.74 -20.85 20.58
N PRO A 57 -1.88 -21.19 21.56
CA PRO A 57 -0.43 -21.08 21.41
C PRO A 57 0.14 -21.73 20.14
N SER A 58 -0.53 -22.78 19.64
CA SER A 58 -0.22 -23.47 18.39
C SER A 58 -0.62 -22.70 17.11
N THR A 59 -1.56 -21.76 17.18
CA THR A 59 -2.14 -21.08 16.00
C THR A 59 -1.78 -19.60 15.89
N TYR A 60 -1.28 -18.96 16.95
CA TYR A 60 -0.94 -17.53 16.91
C TYR A 60 0.10 -17.17 15.84
N ALA A 61 1.22 -17.88 15.81
CA ALA A 61 2.29 -17.62 14.85
C ALA A 61 1.84 -17.89 13.40
N SER A 62 1.12 -18.99 13.17
CA SER A 62 0.62 -19.37 11.85
C SER A 62 -0.45 -18.41 11.33
N THR A 63 -1.30 -17.89 12.22
CA THR A 63 -2.32 -16.88 11.87
C THR A 63 -1.66 -15.59 11.40
N ILE A 64 -0.67 -15.08 12.15
CA ILE A 64 0.05 -13.85 11.78
C ILE A 64 0.82 -14.04 10.48
N SER A 65 1.52 -15.17 10.31
CA SER A 65 2.21 -15.48 9.05
C SER A 65 1.23 -15.50 7.88
N THR A 66 0.11 -16.19 8.02
CA THR A 66 -0.90 -16.30 6.95
C THR A 66 -1.44 -14.94 6.52
N LEU A 67 -1.70 -14.05 7.49
CA LEU A 67 -2.17 -12.69 7.22
C LEU A 67 -1.14 -11.86 6.43
N GLN A 68 0.15 -12.04 6.72
CA GLN A 68 1.26 -11.37 6.02
C GLN A 68 1.52 -11.99 4.64
N ASP A 69 1.59 -13.32 4.56
CA ASP A 69 1.88 -14.08 3.34
C ASP A 69 0.81 -13.87 2.26
N ARG A 70 -0.45 -13.71 2.67
CA ARG A 70 -1.57 -13.37 1.77
C ARG A 70 -1.65 -11.87 1.43
N GLY A 71 -0.79 -11.05 2.02
CA GLY A 71 -0.75 -9.61 1.79
C GLY A 71 -1.96 -8.86 2.34
N TYR A 72 -2.63 -9.36 3.38
CA TYR A 72 -3.71 -8.63 4.06
C TYR A 72 -3.18 -7.56 5.01
N VAL A 73 -1.98 -7.77 5.54
CA VAL A 73 -1.24 -6.82 6.38
C VAL A 73 0.20 -6.73 5.91
N GLU A 74 0.77 -5.53 5.99
CA GLU A 74 2.18 -5.29 5.71
C GLU A 74 3.06 -5.87 6.82
N ALA A 75 4.16 -6.51 6.42
CA ALA A 75 5.19 -6.96 7.35
C ALA A 75 6.02 -5.77 7.87
N GLY A 76 6.20 -5.69 9.19
CA GLY A 76 6.99 -4.65 9.85
C GLY A 76 6.81 -4.67 11.36
N ASN A 77 7.45 -3.72 12.07
CA ASN A 77 7.32 -3.61 13.53
C ASN A 77 5.87 -3.36 13.99
N THR A 78 5.08 -2.71 13.14
CA THR A 78 3.65 -2.49 13.35
C THR A 78 2.89 -3.04 12.14
N MET A 79 1.84 -3.82 12.38
CA MET A 79 0.99 -4.34 11.33
C MET A 79 0.06 -3.25 10.82
N LYS A 80 0.04 -3.10 9.50
CA LYS A 80 -0.81 -2.14 8.80
C LYS A 80 -1.70 -2.91 7.81
N PRO A 81 -3.03 -2.74 7.86
CA PRO A 81 -3.90 -3.39 6.88
C PRO A 81 -3.59 -2.85 5.49
N THR A 82 -3.53 -3.74 4.51
CA THR A 82 -3.39 -3.35 3.11
C THR A 82 -4.76 -2.99 2.53
N THR A 83 -4.77 -2.35 1.36
CA THR A 83 -6.01 -2.13 0.59
C THR A 83 -6.75 -3.45 0.32
N LEU A 84 -6.00 -4.52 0.05
CA LEU A 84 -6.57 -5.85 -0.17
C LEU A 84 -7.20 -6.40 1.12
N GLY A 85 -6.47 -6.38 2.23
CA GLY A 85 -6.98 -6.86 3.53
C GLY A 85 -8.24 -6.14 3.95
N THR A 86 -8.26 -4.80 3.85
CA THR A 86 -9.42 -3.97 4.21
C THR A 86 -10.64 -4.28 3.33
N LYS A 87 -10.44 -4.53 2.03
CA LYS A 87 -11.54 -4.88 1.13
C LYS A 87 -12.11 -6.27 1.41
N VAL A 88 -11.23 -7.25 1.64
CA VAL A 88 -11.65 -8.61 1.99
C VAL A 88 -12.40 -8.62 3.31
N ASP A 89 -11.86 -7.95 4.33
CA ASP A 89 -12.51 -7.78 5.63
C ASP A 89 -13.90 -7.18 5.49
N LYS A 90 -14.05 -6.08 4.74
CA LYS A 90 -15.35 -5.47 4.48
C LYS A 90 -16.35 -6.42 3.81
N ILE A 91 -15.92 -7.20 2.80
CA ILE A 91 -16.78 -8.19 2.15
C ILE A 91 -17.23 -9.24 3.17
N LEU A 92 -16.32 -9.73 4.01
CA LEU A 92 -16.61 -10.76 5.00
C LEU A 92 -17.55 -10.23 6.08
N VAL A 93 -17.31 -9.03 6.62
CA VAL A 93 -18.16 -8.41 7.64
C VAL A 93 -19.55 -8.06 7.10
N ASP A 94 -19.66 -7.58 5.86
CA ASP A 94 -20.95 -7.18 5.28
C ASP A 94 -21.85 -8.40 4.95
N ASN A 95 -21.25 -9.52 4.56
CA ASN A 95 -21.98 -10.69 4.07
C ASN A 95 -22.04 -11.86 5.06
N PHE A 96 -21.01 -12.03 5.89
CA PHE A 96 -20.77 -13.19 6.74
C PHE A 96 -20.54 -12.78 8.21
N ARG A 97 -21.42 -11.94 8.75
CA ARG A 97 -21.33 -11.41 10.12
C ARG A 97 -21.16 -12.49 11.18
N ARG A 98 -21.91 -13.59 11.05
CA ARG A 98 -21.89 -14.69 12.01
C ARG A 98 -20.47 -15.22 12.21
N VAL A 99 -19.81 -15.60 11.13
CA VAL A 99 -18.45 -16.20 11.15
C VAL A 99 -17.31 -15.20 11.29
N THR A 100 -17.58 -13.90 11.14
CA THR A 100 -16.58 -12.83 11.39
C THR A 100 -16.66 -12.28 12.80
N ASP A 101 -17.68 -12.68 13.58
CA ASP A 101 -17.82 -12.29 14.97
C ASP A 101 -16.75 -12.94 15.84
N SER A 102 -16.12 -12.11 16.70
CA SER A 102 -15.05 -12.54 17.60
C SER A 102 -15.55 -13.56 18.64
N GLN A 103 -16.77 -13.38 19.15
CA GLN A 103 -17.36 -14.29 20.13
C GLN A 103 -17.64 -15.65 19.51
N MET A 104 -18.23 -15.71 18.30
CA MET A 104 -18.44 -16.99 17.62
C MET A 104 -17.11 -17.73 17.38
N THR A 105 -16.06 -16.99 17.01
CA THR A 105 -14.73 -17.57 16.80
C THR A 105 -14.17 -18.17 18.09
N ALA A 106 -14.31 -17.48 19.23
CA ALA A 106 -13.90 -17.98 20.53
C ALA A 106 -14.74 -19.20 20.99
N ASP A 107 -16.04 -19.19 20.73
CA ASP A 107 -16.96 -20.30 21.03
C ASP A 107 -16.61 -21.55 20.21
N MET A 108 -16.18 -21.37 18.96
CA MET A 108 -15.69 -22.46 18.11
C MET A 108 -14.43 -23.08 18.69
N GLU A 109 -13.45 -22.28 19.09
CA GLU A 109 -12.22 -22.76 19.74
C GLU A 109 -12.54 -23.53 21.03
N SER A 110 -13.47 -23.03 21.84
CA SER A 110 -13.95 -23.71 23.05
C SER A 110 -14.66 -25.03 22.74
N SER A 111 -15.34 -25.12 21.61
CA SER A 111 -16.00 -26.35 21.15
C SER A 111 -14.98 -27.40 20.69
N LEU A 112 -13.88 -26.97 20.06
CA LEU A 112 -12.76 -27.84 19.69
C LEU A 112 -12.03 -28.38 20.93
N ASP A 113 -11.87 -27.57 21.97
CA ASP A 113 -11.30 -28.03 23.25
C ASP A 113 -12.17 -29.11 23.89
N LYS A 114 -13.51 -28.92 23.93
CA LYS A 114 -14.45 -29.94 24.45
C LYS A 114 -14.37 -31.27 23.69
N ILE A 115 -14.15 -31.22 22.38
CA ILE A 115 -13.91 -32.44 21.57
C ILE A 115 -12.62 -33.12 22.03
N SER A 116 -11.55 -32.36 22.24
CA SER A 116 -10.26 -32.90 22.70
C SER A 116 -10.34 -33.55 24.09
N GLU A 117 -11.22 -33.04 24.95
CA GLU A 117 -11.51 -33.57 26.28
C GLU A 117 -12.53 -34.72 26.28
N GLY A 118 -13.09 -35.09 25.12
CA GLY A 118 -14.09 -36.15 24.99
C GLY A 118 -15.48 -35.77 25.48
N GLN A 119 -15.77 -34.48 25.67
CA GLN A 119 -17.05 -33.97 26.16
C GLN A 119 -18.06 -33.68 25.03
N SER A 120 -17.64 -33.72 23.77
CA SER A 120 -18.50 -33.43 22.61
C SER A 120 -18.03 -34.22 21.38
N SER A 121 -18.96 -34.60 20.51
CA SER A 121 -18.62 -35.24 19.23
C SER A 121 -18.20 -34.20 18.19
N TYR A 122 -17.15 -34.50 17.41
CA TYR A 122 -16.71 -33.62 16.32
C TYR A 122 -17.78 -33.47 15.22
N THR A 123 -18.58 -34.52 14.98
CA THR A 123 -19.67 -34.50 13.98
C THR A 123 -20.72 -33.46 14.33
N ASP A 124 -21.09 -33.39 15.60
CA ASP A 124 -22.17 -32.53 16.08
C ASP A 124 -21.78 -31.05 15.97
N VAL A 125 -20.51 -30.74 16.31
CA VAL A 125 -19.95 -29.40 16.15
C VAL A 125 -19.86 -29.00 14.68
N LEU A 126 -19.42 -29.91 13.80
CA LEU A 126 -19.35 -29.65 12.36
C LEU A 126 -20.73 -29.42 11.75
N ASP A 127 -21.71 -30.27 12.06
CA ASP A 127 -23.08 -30.15 11.56
C ASP A 127 -23.72 -28.83 12.03
N ALA A 128 -23.59 -28.50 13.32
CA ALA A 128 -24.11 -27.25 13.88
C ALA A 128 -23.55 -26.00 13.18
N PHE A 129 -22.28 -26.03 12.78
CA PHE A 129 -21.67 -24.93 12.04
C PHE A 129 -22.09 -24.91 10.57
N TRP A 130 -21.96 -26.06 9.90
CA TRP A 130 -21.97 -26.17 8.44
C TRP A 130 -23.32 -25.84 7.83
N TRP A 131 -24.41 -26.34 8.41
CA TRP A 131 -25.74 -26.18 7.80
C TRP A 131 -26.18 -24.72 7.71
N ASP A 132 -25.80 -23.90 8.69
CA ASP A 132 -26.07 -22.47 8.65
C ASP A 132 -25.07 -21.70 7.79
N PHE A 133 -23.78 -22.08 7.83
CA PHE A 133 -22.77 -21.43 7.00
C PHE A 133 -23.01 -21.67 5.50
N LYS A 134 -23.49 -22.86 5.15
CA LYS A 134 -23.88 -23.19 3.78
C LYS A 134 -25.02 -22.29 3.28
N LYS A 135 -26.04 -22.04 4.10
CA LYS A 135 -27.13 -21.09 3.76
C LYS A 135 -26.60 -19.67 3.56
N ASP A 136 -25.65 -19.23 4.39
CA ASP A 136 -25.00 -17.93 4.23
C ASP A 136 -24.26 -17.84 2.88
N ILE A 137 -23.52 -18.88 2.49
CA ILE A 137 -22.84 -18.93 1.19
C ILE A 137 -23.84 -18.88 0.03
N GLU A 138 -24.87 -19.73 0.06
CA GLU A 138 -25.85 -19.82 -1.02
C GLU A 138 -26.60 -18.50 -1.20
N SER A 139 -27.00 -17.85 -0.10
CA SER A 139 -27.73 -16.58 -0.15
C SER A 139 -26.88 -15.37 -0.54
N LYS A 140 -25.58 -15.33 -0.16
CA LYS A 140 -24.73 -14.15 -0.36
C LYS A 140 -23.86 -14.21 -1.61
N SER A 141 -23.54 -15.40 -2.11
CA SER A 141 -22.63 -15.57 -3.25
C SER A 141 -23.12 -14.88 -4.54
N GLU A 142 -24.42 -14.94 -4.83
CA GLU A 142 -25.03 -14.25 -5.98
C GLU A 142 -24.96 -12.73 -5.83
N GLY A 143 -25.23 -12.21 -4.63
CA GLY A 143 -25.13 -10.77 -4.34
C GLY A 143 -23.69 -10.25 -4.45
N ILE A 144 -22.71 -11.04 -4.00
CA ILE A 144 -21.29 -10.68 -4.09
C ILE A 144 -20.81 -10.68 -5.54
N THR A 145 -21.19 -11.69 -6.33
CA THR A 145 -20.81 -11.79 -7.75
C THR A 145 -21.48 -10.73 -8.61
N GLY A 146 -22.76 -10.44 -8.36
CA GLY A 146 -23.50 -9.37 -9.03
C GLY A 146 -22.94 -7.97 -8.73
N ASN A 147 -22.36 -7.76 -7.53
CA ASN A 147 -21.85 -6.46 -7.09
C ASN A 147 -20.31 -6.37 -7.09
N ARG A 148 -19.64 -7.19 -7.91
CA ARG A 148 -18.18 -7.29 -7.95
C ARG A 148 -17.47 -5.97 -8.22
N ASP A 149 -18.09 -5.09 -9.00
CA ASP A 149 -17.53 -3.77 -9.33
C ASP A 149 -17.56 -2.81 -8.12
N MET A 150 -18.58 -2.91 -7.26
CA MET A 150 -18.66 -2.13 -6.01
C MET A 150 -17.49 -2.47 -5.08
N TYR A 151 -17.15 -3.75 -4.93
CA TYR A 151 -16.03 -4.16 -4.07
C TYR A 151 -14.65 -3.86 -4.68
N ARG A 152 -14.59 -3.60 -5.99
CA ARG A 152 -13.37 -3.17 -6.67
C ARG A 152 -13.17 -1.66 -6.63
N SER A 153 -14.22 -0.89 -6.34
CA SER A 153 -14.14 0.55 -6.23
C SER A 153 -14.02 1.03 -4.79
N THR A 154 -13.43 2.21 -4.61
CA THR A 154 -13.29 2.86 -3.32
C THR A 154 -13.54 4.34 -3.53
N PRO A 155 -14.57 4.95 -2.90
CA PRO A 155 -14.85 6.36 -3.09
C PRO A 155 -13.67 7.19 -2.60
N THR A 156 -13.42 8.31 -3.28
CA THR A 156 -12.33 9.23 -2.93
C THR A 156 -12.85 10.65 -2.85
N ASP A 157 -12.17 11.50 -2.10
CA ASP A 157 -12.49 12.93 -1.97
C ASP A 157 -11.92 13.76 -3.14
N LEU A 158 -11.41 13.10 -4.17
CA LEU A 158 -10.78 13.76 -5.31
C LEU A 158 -11.83 14.11 -6.37
N PRO A 159 -11.95 15.38 -6.78
CA PRO A 159 -12.80 15.77 -7.88
C PRO A 159 -12.15 15.42 -9.23
N CYS A 160 -12.99 15.12 -10.23
CA CYS A 160 -12.58 14.90 -11.60
C CYS A 160 -12.07 16.20 -12.22
N PRO A 161 -10.88 16.24 -12.84
CA PRO A 161 -10.33 17.48 -13.40
C PRO A 161 -11.10 17.97 -14.64
N THR A 162 -11.90 17.10 -15.27
CA THR A 162 -12.66 17.43 -16.48
C THR A 162 -14.07 17.94 -16.19
N CYS A 163 -14.72 17.41 -15.15
CA CYS A 163 -16.15 17.70 -14.86
C CYS A 163 -16.45 17.99 -13.39
N ASN A 164 -15.44 17.99 -12.53
CA ASN A 164 -15.52 18.31 -11.10
C ASN A 164 -16.42 17.39 -10.25
N SER A 165 -16.93 16.29 -10.81
CA SER A 165 -17.67 15.27 -10.07
C SER A 165 -16.73 14.37 -9.25
N GLN A 166 -17.28 13.66 -8.27
CA GLN A 166 -16.51 12.79 -7.39
C GLN A 166 -15.93 11.58 -8.14
N MET A 167 -14.74 11.16 -7.72
CA MET A 167 -14.03 10.02 -8.30
C MET A 167 -13.96 8.83 -7.34
N GLU A 168 -13.85 7.64 -7.90
CA GLU A 168 -13.60 6.39 -7.20
C GLU A 168 -12.28 5.75 -7.68
N LEU A 169 -11.56 5.10 -6.78
CA LEU A 169 -10.37 4.31 -7.06
C LEU A 169 -10.76 2.86 -7.38
N LYS A 170 -10.54 2.42 -8.62
CA LYS A 170 -10.83 1.08 -9.11
C LYS A 170 -9.55 0.28 -9.35
N ILE A 171 -9.65 -1.04 -9.23
CA ILE A 171 -8.56 -1.97 -9.55
C ILE A 171 -8.86 -2.64 -10.90
N GLY A 172 -8.03 -2.35 -11.90
CA GLY A 172 -8.09 -2.96 -13.23
C GLY A 172 -6.98 -3.97 -13.46
N ARG A 173 -6.89 -4.48 -14.70
CA ARG A 173 -5.82 -5.41 -15.13
C ARG A 173 -4.41 -4.84 -14.93
N PHE A 174 -4.25 -3.52 -15.08
CA PHE A 174 -2.96 -2.83 -15.03
C PHE A 174 -2.69 -2.16 -13.68
N GLY A 175 -3.45 -2.52 -12.64
CA GLY A 175 -3.36 -1.91 -11.32
C GLY A 175 -4.49 -0.92 -11.05
N GLU A 176 -4.28 -0.07 -10.03
CA GLU A 176 -5.27 0.91 -9.58
C GLU A 176 -5.36 2.11 -10.53
N TYR A 177 -6.58 2.64 -10.70
CA TYR A 177 -6.87 3.82 -11.50
C TYR A 177 -8.06 4.57 -10.90
N PHE A 178 -8.09 5.89 -11.08
CA PHE A 178 -9.23 6.70 -10.71
C PHE A 178 -10.24 6.76 -11.86
N GLN A 179 -11.51 6.57 -11.52
CA GLN A 179 -12.65 6.61 -12.41
C GLN A 179 -13.63 7.68 -11.92
N CYS A 180 -14.06 8.55 -12.82
CA CYS A 180 -15.16 9.48 -12.56
C CYS A 180 -16.49 8.71 -12.39
N LEU A 181 -17.32 9.12 -11.41
CA LEU A 181 -18.63 8.51 -11.19
C LEU A 181 -19.66 8.89 -12.27
N GLU A 182 -19.55 10.08 -12.86
CA GLU A 182 -20.50 10.58 -13.87
C GLU A 182 -20.30 9.92 -15.24
N THR A 183 -19.04 9.70 -15.63
CA THR A 183 -18.70 9.20 -16.97
C THR A 183 -17.56 8.20 -16.95
N ARG A 184 -17.69 7.11 -17.73
CA ARG A 184 -16.66 6.06 -17.83
C ARG A 184 -15.42 6.49 -18.61
N GLU A 185 -15.51 7.55 -19.40
CA GLU A 185 -14.41 8.05 -20.25
C GLU A 185 -13.31 8.76 -19.44
N HIS A 186 -13.66 9.34 -18.30
CA HIS A 186 -12.72 10.04 -17.43
C HIS A 186 -11.96 9.05 -16.53
N GLN A 187 -10.88 8.48 -17.06
CA GLN A 187 -9.97 7.55 -16.37
C GLN A 187 -8.58 8.14 -16.18
N PHE A 188 -8.04 8.01 -14.98
CA PHE A 188 -6.72 8.53 -14.63
C PHE A 188 -5.89 7.46 -13.90
N ALA A 189 -4.58 7.44 -14.12
CA ALA A 189 -3.69 6.45 -13.50
C ALA A 189 -3.59 6.63 -11.97
N LYS A 190 -3.16 5.59 -11.23
CA LYS A 190 -2.93 5.63 -9.77
C LYS A 190 -2.17 6.87 -9.30
N ASN A 191 -1.15 7.29 -10.04
CA ASN A 191 -0.30 8.43 -9.67
C ASN A 191 -0.97 9.79 -9.90
N PHE A 192 -2.24 9.84 -10.30
CA PHE A 192 -2.96 11.08 -10.60
C PHE A 192 -3.02 12.01 -9.39
N ARG A 193 -3.19 11.47 -8.19
CA ARG A 193 -3.20 12.25 -6.95
C ARG A 193 -1.85 12.92 -6.70
N GLU A 194 -0.78 12.14 -6.72
CA GLU A 194 0.58 12.64 -6.53
C GLU A 194 0.97 13.62 -7.64
N TYR A 195 0.55 13.34 -8.87
CA TYR A 195 0.76 14.22 -10.02
C TYR A 195 0.13 15.60 -9.80
N ASN A 196 -1.14 15.65 -9.39
CA ASN A 196 -1.84 16.92 -9.14
C ASN A 196 -1.27 17.66 -7.94
N LEU A 197 -0.91 16.94 -6.88
CA LEU A 197 -0.29 17.54 -5.70
C LEU A 197 1.05 18.21 -6.08
N MET A 198 1.91 17.49 -6.81
CA MET A 198 3.19 18.01 -7.29
C MET A 198 3.02 19.18 -8.26
N LEU A 199 1.99 19.13 -9.11
CA LEU A 199 1.70 20.22 -10.05
C LEU A 199 1.23 21.48 -9.32
N ALA A 200 0.31 21.35 -8.37
CA ALA A 200 -0.20 22.47 -7.57
C ALA A 200 0.92 23.10 -6.72
N GLU A 201 1.75 22.27 -6.07
CA GLU A 201 2.89 22.74 -5.29
C GLU A 201 3.91 23.48 -6.17
N ALA A 202 4.25 22.91 -7.34
CA ALA A 202 5.17 23.55 -8.26
C ALA A 202 4.60 24.87 -8.81
N GLN A 203 3.30 24.95 -9.11
CA GLN A 203 2.66 26.18 -9.55
C GLN A 203 2.77 27.27 -8.48
N VAL A 204 2.43 26.99 -7.22
CA VAL A 204 2.51 27.98 -6.14
C VAL A 204 3.93 28.53 -5.98
N LEU A 205 4.95 27.67 -6.09
CA LEU A 205 6.34 28.06 -5.85
C LEU A 205 7.01 28.73 -7.07
N TYR A 206 6.64 28.33 -8.29
CA TYR A 206 7.41 28.67 -9.50
C TYR A 206 6.66 29.52 -10.52
N THR A 207 5.40 29.90 -10.27
CA THR A 207 4.64 30.76 -11.20
C THR A 207 5.34 32.10 -11.43
N ASN A 208 5.90 32.73 -10.39
CA ASN A 208 6.63 34.00 -10.52
C ASN A 208 7.89 33.86 -11.42
N GLN A 209 8.45 32.64 -11.53
CA GLN A 209 9.60 32.39 -12.40
C GLN A 209 9.22 32.18 -13.88
N LEU A 210 7.93 32.15 -14.21
CA LEU A 210 7.43 32.07 -15.58
C LEU A 210 7.20 33.46 -16.21
N GLU A 211 7.15 34.52 -15.40
CA GLU A 211 6.94 35.89 -15.89
C GLU A 211 8.06 36.29 -16.88
N GLY A 212 7.67 36.57 -18.12
CA GLY A 212 8.59 36.97 -19.19
C GLY A 212 9.42 35.84 -19.83
N LYS A 213 9.26 34.58 -19.41
CA LYS A 213 9.99 33.46 -20.04
C LYS A 213 9.29 32.94 -21.28
N ILE A 214 9.94 33.13 -22.42
CA ILE A 214 9.56 32.57 -23.72
C ILE A 214 10.54 31.48 -24.15
N CYS A 215 10.04 30.54 -24.95
CA CYS A 215 10.84 29.46 -25.50
C CYS A 215 11.77 30.00 -26.60
N THR A 216 13.07 29.72 -26.50
CA THR A 216 14.09 30.22 -27.44
C THR A 216 14.00 29.61 -28.84
N GLU A 217 13.22 28.54 -29.01
CA GLU A 217 13.08 27.80 -30.26
C GLU A 217 11.80 28.17 -31.04
N CYS A 218 10.81 28.77 -30.37
CA CYS A 218 9.49 29.00 -31.00
C CYS A 218 8.73 30.20 -30.44
N ASP A 219 9.36 31.02 -29.59
CA ASP A 219 8.83 32.25 -28.97
C ASP A 219 7.51 32.08 -28.19
N LYS A 220 7.11 30.84 -27.90
CA LYS A 220 5.90 30.53 -27.13
C LYS A 220 6.16 30.52 -25.63
N GLN A 221 5.12 30.78 -24.86
CA GLN A 221 5.17 30.84 -23.40
C GLN A 221 5.58 29.49 -22.77
N MET A 222 6.31 29.60 -21.67
CA MET A 222 6.74 28.47 -20.86
C MET A 222 5.70 28.15 -19.78
N ILE A 223 5.44 26.86 -19.53
CA ILE A 223 4.49 26.38 -18.53
C ILE A 223 5.13 25.32 -17.63
N ILE A 224 4.62 25.18 -16.40
CA ILE A 224 5.03 24.11 -15.49
C ILE A 224 4.29 22.83 -15.88
N ARG A 225 5.04 21.73 -15.97
CA ARG A 225 4.52 20.37 -16.18
C ARG A 225 5.14 19.43 -15.17
N VAL A 226 4.47 18.32 -14.90
CA VAL A 226 5.02 17.22 -14.10
C VAL A 226 5.24 16.01 -15.01
N SER A 227 6.34 15.29 -14.79
CA SER A 227 6.60 14.02 -15.48
C SER A 227 5.66 12.94 -14.95
N LYS A 228 4.92 12.25 -15.84
CA LYS A 228 4.04 11.14 -15.43
C LYS A 228 4.79 9.95 -14.83
N ALA A 229 6.05 9.75 -15.21
CA ALA A 229 6.85 8.61 -14.78
C ALA A 229 7.68 8.89 -13.53
N SER A 230 8.32 10.06 -13.46
CA SER A 230 9.22 10.42 -12.35
C SER A 230 8.57 11.34 -11.30
N LEU A 231 7.36 11.84 -11.56
CA LEU A 231 6.64 12.81 -10.71
C LEU A 231 7.45 14.07 -10.37
N LYS A 232 8.48 14.37 -11.17
CA LYS A 232 9.29 15.59 -11.02
C LYS A 232 8.71 16.73 -11.84
N PRO A 233 8.51 17.92 -11.26
CA PRO A 233 8.09 19.11 -12.01
C PRO A 233 9.24 19.68 -12.86
N TYR A 234 8.88 20.28 -13.99
CA TYR A 234 9.78 20.97 -14.89
C TYR A 234 9.03 22.08 -15.64
N ILE A 235 9.75 23.12 -16.03
CA ILE A 235 9.26 24.16 -16.93
C ILE A 235 9.51 23.70 -18.36
N ALA A 236 8.49 23.73 -19.21
CA ALA A 236 8.63 23.43 -20.62
C ALA A 236 7.78 24.37 -21.47
N CYS A 237 8.17 24.51 -22.74
CA CYS A 237 7.34 25.22 -23.72
C CYS A 237 5.93 24.60 -23.79
N SER A 238 4.91 25.46 -23.97
CA SER A 238 3.51 25.04 -24.13
C SER A 238 3.31 23.99 -25.22
N GLU A 239 4.11 24.01 -26.29
CA GLU A 239 4.04 23.05 -27.40
C GLU A 239 5.04 21.90 -27.33
N TYR A 240 5.81 21.81 -26.24
CA TYR A 240 6.76 20.73 -26.07
C TYR A 240 6.08 19.36 -26.16
N ARG A 241 6.58 18.51 -27.05
CA ARG A 241 6.27 17.08 -27.15
C ARG A 241 7.58 16.30 -27.16
N VAL A 242 7.55 15.08 -26.62
CA VAL A 242 8.73 14.19 -26.58
C VAL A 242 9.20 13.96 -28.02
N GLY A 243 10.42 14.43 -28.34
CA GLY A 243 11.02 14.32 -29.68
C GLY A 243 11.19 15.64 -30.43
N ASN A 244 10.53 16.73 -29.99
CA ASN A 244 10.72 18.06 -30.59
C ASN A 244 11.77 18.87 -29.82
N LYS A 245 12.55 19.70 -30.52
CA LYS A 245 13.53 20.61 -29.91
C LYS A 245 12.81 21.84 -29.33
N HIS A 246 12.56 21.84 -28.02
CA HIS A 246 12.10 23.02 -27.29
C HIS A 246 12.85 23.13 -25.96
N THR A 247 12.86 24.32 -25.38
CA THR A 247 13.48 24.60 -24.08
C THR A 247 12.76 23.86 -22.95
N ILE A 248 13.53 23.22 -22.07
CA ILE A 248 13.06 22.56 -20.85
C ILE A 248 14.00 22.93 -19.71
N THR A 249 13.45 23.27 -18.55
CA THR A 249 14.21 23.55 -17.33
C THR A 249 13.66 22.70 -16.20
N ASN A 250 14.49 21.84 -15.62
CA ASN A 250 14.07 21.02 -14.48
C ASN A 250 13.92 21.90 -13.23
N ILE A 251 12.94 21.59 -12.39
CA ILE A 251 12.71 22.27 -11.12
C ILE A 251 12.88 21.26 -9.97
N ILE A 252 13.40 21.72 -8.84
CA ILE A 252 13.56 20.92 -7.62
C ILE A 252 12.63 21.50 -6.54
N LEU A 253 11.71 20.69 -6.02
CA LEU A 253 10.87 21.11 -4.89
C LEU A 253 11.66 21.06 -3.57
N PRO A 254 11.41 21.98 -2.61
CA PRO A 254 12.07 21.95 -1.30
C PRO A 254 11.80 20.61 -0.60
N GLY A 255 12.87 19.93 -0.15
CA GLY A 255 12.80 18.60 0.48
C GLY A 255 13.12 17.40 -0.43
N GLN A 256 13.40 17.62 -1.73
CA GLN A 256 13.86 16.58 -2.68
C GLN A 256 15.39 16.60 -2.91
N GLU A 257 16.14 17.34 -2.10
CA GLU A 257 17.61 17.43 -2.16
C GLU A 257 18.25 16.09 -1.72
N GLY A 258 18.42 15.14 -2.63
CA GLY A 258 19.12 13.91 -2.27
C GLY A 258 19.08 12.69 -3.18
N LYS A 259 18.60 12.79 -4.43
CA LYS A 259 18.79 11.70 -5.41
C LYS A 259 19.13 12.26 -6.79
N GLU A 260 20.35 12.76 -6.93
CA GLU A 260 20.99 12.92 -8.24
C GLU A 260 21.24 11.53 -8.85
N THR A 261 20.50 11.19 -9.90
CA THR A 261 20.96 10.19 -10.86
C THR A 261 21.60 10.92 -12.02
N LYS A 262 22.88 10.65 -12.28
CA LYS A 262 23.70 11.21 -13.36
C LYS A 262 22.91 11.36 -14.69
N PRO A 263 23.11 12.44 -15.45
CA PRO A 263 22.45 12.63 -16.74
C PRO A 263 22.89 11.53 -17.71
N LYS A 264 21.94 10.72 -18.21
CA LYS A 264 22.18 9.86 -19.37
C LYS A 264 22.25 10.75 -20.60
N GLY A 265 23.48 10.89 -21.13
CA GLY A 265 23.78 11.66 -22.32
C GLY A 265 22.97 11.23 -23.54
N ALA A 266 22.76 12.20 -24.42
CA ALA A 266 22.12 12.08 -25.72
C ALA A 266 22.62 10.86 -26.52
N GLY A 267 21.67 10.21 -27.19
CA GLY A 267 21.88 8.91 -27.83
C GLY A 267 22.82 8.91 -29.04
N LYS A 268 23.28 7.70 -29.37
CA LYS A 268 23.58 7.31 -30.75
C LYS A 268 22.72 6.10 -31.09
N PHE A 269 21.65 6.33 -31.84
CA PHE A 269 21.01 5.30 -32.65
C PHE A 269 22.00 4.91 -33.76
N SER A 270 22.72 3.80 -33.61
CA SER A 270 23.40 3.18 -34.76
C SER A 270 22.43 2.23 -35.45
N ARG A 271 22.06 2.58 -36.69
CA ARG A 271 21.35 1.70 -37.63
C ARG A 271 22.03 0.33 -37.70
N PHE A 272 21.28 -0.72 -37.40
CA PHE A 272 21.66 -2.07 -37.82
C PHE A 272 21.34 -2.20 -39.31
N THR A 273 22.31 -1.87 -40.16
CA THR A 273 22.32 -2.29 -41.56
C THR A 273 22.73 -3.76 -41.61
N LYS A 274 21.88 -4.61 -42.21
CA LYS A 274 22.23 -5.96 -42.67
C LYS A 274 23.52 -5.90 -43.49
N LYS A 275 24.55 -6.62 -43.07
CA LYS A 275 25.68 -7.00 -43.94
C LYS A 275 25.79 -8.51 -43.97
N THR A 276 25.47 -9.03 -45.15
CA THR A 276 25.97 -10.27 -45.75
C THR A 276 27.49 -10.38 -45.63
N GLY A 277 28.01 -11.59 -45.42
CA GLY A 277 29.46 -11.82 -45.57
C GLY A 277 29.95 -13.10 -44.90
N ALA A 278 30.16 -14.12 -45.71
CA ALA A 278 30.70 -15.44 -45.44
C ALA A 278 31.90 -15.52 -44.47
N LYS A 279 31.99 -16.64 -43.74
CA LYS A 279 33.28 -17.32 -43.47
C LYS A 279 33.09 -18.84 -43.44
N ALA A 280 33.84 -19.48 -44.33
CA ALA A 280 34.08 -20.91 -44.41
C ALA A 280 34.90 -21.39 -43.21
N GLY A 281 34.79 -22.68 -42.87
CA GLY A 281 35.62 -23.30 -41.84
C GLY A 281 35.20 -24.73 -41.44
N THR A 282 35.41 -25.67 -42.35
CA THR A 282 35.88 -27.06 -42.12
C THR A 282 35.18 -28.00 -41.11
N LYS A 283 34.74 -29.13 -41.67
CA LYS A 283 34.24 -30.38 -41.06
C LYS A 283 35.24 -31.01 -40.08
N ALA A 284 34.71 -31.59 -38.99
CA ALA A 284 35.26 -32.81 -38.40
C ALA A 284 34.10 -33.71 -37.93
N THR A 285 34.07 -34.91 -38.48
CA THR A 285 33.14 -36.01 -38.26
C THR A 285 33.54 -36.83 -37.04
N SER A 286 32.57 -37.27 -36.22
CA SER A 286 32.68 -38.57 -35.56
C SER A 286 31.30 -39.16 -35.27
N LYS A 287 30.94 -40.17 -36.07
CA LYS A 287 29.93 -41.19 -35.78
C LYS A 287 30.32 -41.93 -34.50
N THR A 288 29.37 -42.26 -33.65
CA THR A 288 29.37 -43.59 -33.01
C THR A 288 27.94 -44.07 -32.75
N VAL A 289 27.55 -45.08 -33.53
CA VAL A 289 26.43 -45.98 -33.29
C VAL A 289 27.02 -47.22 -32.60
N ARG A 290 26.33 -47.77 -31.58
CA ARG A 290 26.22 -49.21 -31.24
C ARG A 290 25.37 -49.33 -29.97
N LYS A 291 24.13 -49.84 -30.08
CA LYS A 291 23.68 -51.25 -30.17
C LYS A 291 23.37 -51.84 -28.80
N ALA A 292 22.11 -52.24 -28.66
CA ALA A 292 21.61 -53.18 -27.66
C ALA A 292 22.34 -54.52 -27.71
N LYS A 293 22.49 -55.17 -26.55
CA LYS A 293 22.32 -56.62 -26.38
C LYS A 293 22.09 -56.98 -24.91
N THR A 294 21.14 -57.88 -24.75
CA THR A 294 20.58 -58.57 -23.58
C THR A 294 21.60 -59.34 -22.74
N LYS A 295 21.33 -59.41 -21.44
CA LYS A 295 21.18 -60.66 -20.68
C LYS A 295 20.22 -60.44 -19.53
#